data_AF-A0A0F9GIY6-F1
#
_entry.id   AF-A0A0F9GIY6-F1
#
_cell.length_a   1.000
_cell.length_b   1.000
_cell.length_c   1.000
_cell.angle_alpha   90.00
_cell.angle_beta   90.00
_cell.angle_gamma   90.00
#
_symmetry.space_group_name_H-M   'P 1'
#
loop_
_entity.id
_entity.type
_entity.pdbx_description
1 polymer ?
#
loop_
_entity_poly.entity_id
_entity_poly.type
_entity_poly.pdbx_seq_one_letter_code
_entity_poly.pdbx_strand_id
1 'polypeptide(L)'
;GYKDAFRSVQRQFIEHFKAKGWDKTEMQCIFVGKKTHRTAYGVNMWWTTDEPYFWDDWVALQFFGRLWVAGRNPGERAQWVFRGDISRPQWQGRVMDGAMDTAYFGTGAFTSPAMIRRCRTLARQGPMELRVYGSANQDNASNFGSLIWVLGSYLKGGSACLPWQAHGSDKCLDDGDSAVGGNGLLAPGDRFGEVVVADMRMKALRDGEQLAQYCRLVGRRYGLNRRQLRAMVAAAMPIRAGTAGGASADNADALRFARVKAWQVAALRRGLAELIVRKKAARAKRPAPVGR
;
A
#
# COMPACT_ATOMS: atom_id res chain seq x y z
N GLY A 1 -11.36 -29.22 17.43
CA GLY A 1 -10.77 -28.23 18.37
C GLY A 1 -10.75 -26.83 17.76
N TYR A 2 -10.10 -25.85 18.39
CA TYR A 2 -10.08 -24.44 17.92
C TYR A 2 -9.70 -24.28 16.44
N LYS A 3 -8.64 -24.98 15.99
CA LYS A 3 -8.14 -24.91 14.60
C LYS A 3 -9.17 -25.41 13.59
N ASP A 4 -9.92 -26.45 13.92
CA ASP A 4 -10.94 -27.02 13.03
C ASP A 4 -12.14 -26.09 12.92
N ALA A 5 -12.57 -25.52 14.06
CA ALA A 5 -13.62 -24.51 14.08
C ALA A 5 -13.25 -23.28 13.25
N PHE A 6 -12.01 -22.78 13.39
CA PHE A 6 -11.50 -21.65 12.59
C PHE A 6 -11.57 -21.95 11.09
N ARG A 7 -11.06 -23.12 10.67
CA ARG A 7 -11.07 -23.53 9.26
C ARG A 7 -12.50 -23.73 8.72
N SER A 8 -13.41 -24.24 9.55
CA SER A 8 -14.82 -24.39 9.21
C SER A 8 -15.47 -23.02 8.96
N VAL A 9 -15.27 -22.05 9.86
CA VAL A 9 -15.78 -20.68 9.69
C VAL A 9 -15.20 -20.04 8.43
N GLN A 10 -13.89 -20.15 8.20
CA GLN A 10 -13.27 -19.67 6.98
C GLN A 10 -13.95 -20.26 5.73
N ARG A 11 -14.19 -21.57 5.71
CA ARG A 11 -14.84 -22.24 4.57
C ARG A 11 -16.25 -21.70 4.33
N GLN A 12 -17.03 -21.53 5.39
CA GLN A 12 -18.37 -20.94 5.31
C GLN A 12 -18.34 -19.51 4.75
N PHE A 13 -17.37 -18.68 5.13
CA PHE A 13 -17.19 -17.34 4.55
C PHE A 13 -16.93 -17.42 3.04
N ILE A 14 -15.99 -18.27 2.62
CA ILE A 14 -15.66 -18.43 1.20
C ILE A 14 -16.89 -18.87 0.40
N GLU A 15 -17.62 -19.87 0.90
CA GLU A 15 -18.83 -20.41 0.24
C GLU A 15 -19.96 -19.40 0.19
N HIS A 16 -20.18 -18.65 1.28
CA HIS A 16 -21.20 -17.60 1.35
C HIS A 16 -20.96 -16.52 0.30
N PHE A 17 -19.73 -16.02 0.20
CA PHE A 17 -19.39 -14.97 -0.76
C PHE A 17 -19.50 -15.45 -2.21
N LYS A 18 -19.10 -16.71 -2.49
CA LYS A 18 -19.33 -17.32 -3.81
C LYS A 18 -20.82 -17.43 -4.13
N ALA A 19 -21.64 -17.88 -3.19
CA ALA A 19 -23.09 -17.99 -3.37
C ALA A 19 -23.75 -16.63 -3.63
N LYS A 20 -23.20 -15.54 -3.08
CA LYS A 20 -23.64 -14.17 -3.34
C LYS A 20 -23.06 -13.55 -4.62
N GLY A 21 -22.12 -14.22 -5.29
CA GLY A 21 -21.38 -13.67 -6.43
C GLY A 21 -20.43 -12.52 -6.08
N TRP A 22 -20.03 -12.42 -4.80
CA TRP A 22 -19.11 -11.41 -4.27
C TRP A 22 -17.64 -11.83 -4.36
N ASP A 23 -17.33 -12.86 -5.15
CA ASP A 23 -16.00 -13.47 -5.31
C ASP A 23 -15.23 -12.95 -6.54
N LYS A 24 -15.63 -11.79 -7.06
CA LYS A 24 -14.99 -11.14 -8.23
C LYS A 24 -13.88 -10.15 -7.86
N THR A 25 -13.77 -9.80 -6.58
CA THR A 25 -12.81 -8.83 -6.05
C THR A 25 -12.01 -9.47 -4.94
N GLU A 26 -10.68 -9.30 -4.92
CA GLU A 26 -9.82 -9.81 -3.84
C GLU A 26 -10.40 -9.51 -2.45
N MET A 27 -10.49 -10.55 -1.63
CA MET A 27 -10.93 -10.49 -0.24
C MET A 27 -9.72 -10.67 0.67
N GLN A 28 -9.62 -9.84 1.69
CA GLN A 28 -8.50 -9.83 2.63
C GLN A 28 -8.97 -10.24 4.01
N CYS A 29 -8.42 -11.33 4.53
CA CYS A 29 -8.45 -11.59 5.97
C CYS A 29 -7.33 -10.80 6.63
N ILE A 30 -7.67 -10.06 7.68
CA ILE A 30 -6.75 -9.25 8.46
C ILE A 30 -7.04 -9.45 9.95
N PHE A 31 -5.98 -9.48 10.76
CA PHE A 31 -6.10 -9.44 12.21
C PHE A 31 -5.59 -8.09 12.69
N VAL A 32 -6.50 -7.28 13.25
CA VAL A 32 -6.22 -5.90 13.69
C VAL A 32 -6.23 -5.77 15.22
N GLY A 33 -5.77 -6.81 15.91
CA GLY A 33 -5.73 -6.83 17.36
C GLY A 33 -4.63 -5.92 17.90
N LYS A 34 -4.96 -5.07 18.89
CA LYS A 34 -3.98 -4.29 19.66
C LYS A 34 -4.06 -4.69 21.12
N LYS A 35 -2.90 -4.84 21.78
CA LYS A 35 -2.85 -5.04 23.24
C LYS A 35 -3.58 -3.93 24.01
N THR A 36 -3.56 -2.70 23.52
CA THR A 36 -4.31 -1.57 24.11
C THR A 36 -5.82 -1.76 24.08
N HIS A 37 -6.37 -2.56 23.15
CA HIS A 37 -7.79 -2.86 23.14
C HIS A 37 -8.22 -3.67 24.36
N ARG A 38 -7.33 -4.49 24.92
CA ARG A 38 -7.64 -5.23 26.16
C ARG A 38 -7.94 -4.28 27.31
N THR A 39 -7.16 -3.21 27.44
CA THR A 39 -7.34 -2.21 28.50
C THR A 39 -8.48 -1.25 28.20
N ALA A 40 -8.65 -0.84 26.94
CA ALA A 40 -9.66 0.16 26.55
C ALA A 40 -11.07 -0.42 26.35
N TYR A 41 -11.19 -1.68 25.95
CA TYR A 41 -12.45 -2.30 25.51
C TYR A 41 -12.71 -3.69 26.11
N GLY A 42 -11.88 -4.15 27.06
CA GLY A 42 -12.08 -5.43 27.75
C GLY A 42 -11.90 -6.67 26.86
N VAL A 43 -11.28 -6.55 25.68
CA VAL A 43 -11.08 -7.71 24.80
C VAL A 43 -9.98 -8.64 25.34
N ASN A 44 -10.16 -9.96 25.19
CA ASN A 44 -9.20 -10.96 25.66
C ASN A 44 -8.10 -11.25 24.62
N MET A 45 -7.43 -10.20 24.13
CA MET A 45 -6.26 -10.34 23.25
C MET A 45 -4.98 -9.97 24.00
N TRP A 46 -3.99 -10.86 23.92
CA TRP A 46 -2.69 -10.70 24.58
C TRP A 46 -1.60 -10.16 23.64
N TRP A 47 -1.80 -10.31 22.33
CA TRP A 47 -0.85 -9.96 21.28
C TRP A 47 -1.35 -8.79 20.44
N THR A 48 -0.40 -8.09 19.84
CA THR A 48 -0.64 -7.02 18.86
C THR A 48 -0.46 -7.60 17.46
N THR A 49 -1.56 -8.01 16.83
CA THR A 49 -1.56 -8.53 15.45
C THR A 49 -1.63 -7.42 14.39
N ASP A 50 -2.07 -6.22 14.79
CA ASP A 50 -1.90 -4.98 14.02
C ASP A 50 -0.52 -4.37 14.28
N GLU A 51 0.36 -4.31 13.28
CA GLU A 51 1.72 -3.80 13.42
C GLU A 51 2.59 -4.51 14.50
N PRO A 52 2.85 -5.83 14.36
CA PRO A 52 3.53 -6.62 15.39
C PRO A 52 4.87 -6.02 15.82
N TYR A 53 5.09 -5.98 17.14
CA TYR A 53 6.26 -5.35 17.75
C TYR A 53 7.20 -6.39 18.36
N PHE A 54 6.68 -7.23 19.24
CA PHE A 54 7.45 -8.25 19.95
C PHE A 54 7.41 -9.59 19.22
N TRP A 55 8.35 -10.49 19.55
CA TRP A 55 8.40 -11.79 18.90
C TRP A 55 7.10 -12.60 19.06
N ASP A 56 6.45 -12.51 20.21
CA ASP A 56 5.17 -13.19 20.46
C ASP A 56 4.05 -12.66 19.54
N ASP A 57 4.07 -11.38 19.20
CA ASP A 57 3.13 -10.77 18.24
C ASP A 57 3.31 -11.41 16.85
N TRP A 58 4.56 -11.57 16.42
CA TRP A 58 4.89 -12.20 15.14
C TRP A 58 4.50 -13.68 15.10
N VAL A 59 4.73 -14.41 16.19
CA VAL A 59 4.34 -15.82 16.29
C VAL A 59 2.82 -15.97 16.30
N ALA A 60 2.10 -15.08 17.00
CA ALA A 60 0.65 -15.05 16.98
C ALA A 60 0.10 -14.75 15.58
N LEU A 61 0.64 -13.73 14.90
CA LEU A 61 0.24 -13.38 13.54
C LEU A 61 0.52 -14.53 12.56
N GLN A 62 1.68 -15.19 12.67
CA GLN A 62 2.01 -16.38 11.88
C GLN A 62 1.02 -17.52 12.13
N PHE A 63 0.66 -17.78 13.39
CA PHE A 63 -0.29 -18.83 13.75
C PHE A 63 -1.64 -18.64 13.03
N PHE A 64 -2.22 -17.45 13.12
CA PHE A 64 -3.49 -17.16 12.45
C PHE A 64 -3.36 -17.12 10.92
N GLY A 65 -2.27 -16.55 10.40
CA GLY A 65 -1.98 -16.55 8.96
C GLY A 65 -1.88 -17.97 8.38
N ARG A 66 -1.21 -18.89 9.09
CA ARG A 66 -1.13 -20.31 8.69
C ARG A 66 -2.47 -21.01 8.74
N LEU A 67 -3.34 -20.69 9.71
CA LEU A 67 -4.69 -21.24 9.73
C LEU A 67 -5.49 -20.79 8.52
N TRP A 68 -5.44 -19.50 8.20
CA TRP A 68 -6.09 -18.95 7.01
C TRP A 68 -5.55 -19.56 5.71
N VAL A 69 -4.22 -19.58 5.53
CA VAL A 69 -3.60 -20.12 4.32
C VAL A 69 -3.91 -21.61 4.14
N ALA A 70 -3.95 -22.39 5.23
CA ALA A 70 -4.26 -23.82 5.17
C ALA A 70 -5.75 -24.12 4.93
N GLY A 71 -6.64 -23.19 5.27
CA GLY A 71 -8.08 -23.40 5.13
C GLY A 71 -8.65 -23.06 3.75
N ARG A 72 -7.85 -22.56 2.80
CA ARG A 72 -8.24 -22.27 1.40
C ARG A 72 -7.70 -23.30 0.42
N ASN A 73 -8.37 -23.45 -0.73
CA ASN A 73 -7.90 -24.31 -1.82
C ASN A 73 -6.72 -23.65 -2.58
N PRO A 74 -5.85 -24.42 -3.26
CA PRO A 74 -4.70 -23.85 -3.99
C PRO A 74 -5.07 -22.78 -5.02
N GLY A 75 -6.18 -22.94 -5.74
CA GLY A 75 -6.69 -21.96 -6.71
C GLY A 75 -7.33 -20.71 -6.10
N GLU A 76 -7.57 -20.70 -4.78
CA GLU A 76 -8.26 -19.62 -4.07
C GLU A 76 -7.29 -18.53 -3.59
N ARG A 77 -5.97 -18.74 -3.74
CA ARG A 77 -4.94 -17.87 -3.18
C ARG A 77 -5.03 -16.41 -3.61
N ALA A 78 -5.27 -16.15 -4.90
CA ALA A 78 -5.32 -14.79 -5.43
C ALA A 78 -6.60 -14.04 -5.02
N GLN A 79 -7.63 -14.78 -4.62
CA GLN A 79 -8.95 -14.25 -4.28
C GLN A 79 -9.13 -14.09 -2.77
N TRP A 80 -8.51 -14.97 -1.98
CA TRP A 80 -8.68 -15.06 -0.52
C TRP A 80 -7.34 -14.87 0.18
N VAL A 81 -6.90 -13.62 0.25
CA VAL A 81 -5.56 -13.20 0.65
C VAL A 81 -5.48 -13.06 2.17
N PHE A 82 -4.40 -13.53 2.79
CA PHE A 82 -4.06 -13.07 4.13
C PHE A 82 -3.21 -11.80 4.06
N ARG A 83 -3.72 -10.74 4.68
CA ARG A 83 -3.08 -9.43 4.82
C ARG A 83 -2.51 -9.26 6.22
N GLY A 84 -1.28 -8.77 6.30
CA GLY A 84 -0.71 -8.20 7.53
C GLY A 84 -0.31 -6.75 7.35
N ASP A 85 -0.57 -5.94 8.38
CA ASP A 85 -0.17 -4.53 8.45
C ASP A 85 1.13 -4.45 9.26
N ILE A 86 2.21 -4.02 8.61
CA ILE A 86 3.57 -4.16 9.10
C ILE A 86 4.30 -2.81 9.09
N SER A 87 4.55 -2.23 10.26
CA SER A 87 5.39 -1.03 10.42
C SER A 87 6.89 -1.33 10.47
N ARG A 88 7.27 -2.56 10.83
CA ARG A 88 8.66 -2.93 11.18
C ARG A 88 9.19 -4.13 10.37
N PRO A 89 9.30 -4.02 9.04
CA PRO A 89 9.75 -5.12 8.18
C PRO A 89 11.15 -5.67 8.50
N GLN A 90 11.99 -4.88 9.19
CA GLN A 90 13.30 -5.30 9.67
C GLN A 90 13.21 -6.43 10.72
N TRP A 91 12.11 -6.53 11.48
CA TRP A 91 11.93 -7.53 12.54
C TRP A 91 11.21 -8.80 12.08
N GLN A 92 10.57 -8.79 10.90
CA GLN A 92 9.83 -9.94 10.36
C GLN A 92 10.69 -11.21 10.19
N GLY A 93 12.02 -11.09 10.01
CA GLY A 93 12.87 -12.24 9.69
C GLY A 93 12.31 -13.04 8.49
N ARG A 94 12.06 -14.33 8.72
CA ARG A 94 11.34 -15.28 7.85
C ARG A 94 10.04 -15.80 8.48
N VAL A 95 9.58 -15.20 9.59
CA VAL A 95 8.47 -15.75 10.39
C VAL A 95 7.17 -15.79 9.59
N MET A 96 6.97 -14.89 8.62
CA MET A 96 5.75 -14.86 7.83
C MET A 96 5.84 -15.64 6.50
N ASP A 97 6.94 -16.36 6.26
CA ASP A 97 7.13 -17.12 5.01
C ASP A 97 6.03 -18.18 4.86
N GLY A 98 5.28 -18.10 3.76
CA GLY A 98 4.13 -18.97 3.47
C GLY A 98 2.89 -18.71 4.35
N ALA A 99 2.99 -17.84 5.35
CA ALA A 99 1.87 -17.49 6.22
C ALA A 99 1.14 -16.23 5.77
N MET A 100 1.76 -15.37 4.96
CA MET A 100 1.24 -14.09 4.48
C MET A 100 1.35 -13.92 2.97
N ASP A 101 0.28 -13.42 2.35
CA ASP A 101 0.20 -13.21 0.91
C ASP A 101 0.42 -11.74 0.55
N THR A 102 0.01 -10.82 1.41
CA THR A 102 0.15 -9.38 1.16
C THR A 102 0.57 -8.68 2.44
N ALA A 103 1.62 -7.87 2.33
CA ALA A 103 2.02 -6.95 3.39
C ALA A 103 1.57 -5.54 3.02
N TYR A 104 0.81 -4.91 3.88
CA TYR A 104 0.64 -3.47 3.88
C TYR A 104 1.72 -2.92 4.79
N PHE A 105 2.72 -2.30 4.17
CA PHE A 105 3.84 -1.74 4.89
C PHE A 105 3.58 -0.28 5.24
N GLY A 106 3.80 0.06 6.52
CA GLY A 106 3.63 1.42 7.01
C GLY A 106 4.73 2.34 6.49
N THR A 107 4.61 3.64 6.80
CA THR A 107 5.52 4.69 6.35
C THR A 107 7.00 4.38 6.60
N GLY A 108 7.33 3.70 7.71
CA GLY A 108 8.68 3.27 8.07
C GLY A 108 9.39 2.39 7.03
N ALA A 109 8.64 1.60 6.26
CA ALA A 109 9.18 0.60 5.33
C ALA A 109 9.80 1.19 4.05
N PHE A 110 9.54 2.47 3.76
CA PHE A 110 9.95 3.13 2.51
C PHE A 110 10.72 4.44 2.74
N THR A 111 11.21 4.67 3.95
CA THR A 111 11.95 5.88 4.35
C THR A 111 13.41 5.88 3.89
N SER A 112 14.06 4.72 3.82
CA SER A 112 15.50 4.61 3.51
C SER A 112 15.81 3.58 2.41
N PRO A 113 16.95 3.70 1.71
CA PRO A 113 17.41 2.67 0.76
C PRO A 113 17.52 1.27 1.39
N ALA A 114 17.92 1.17 2.65
CA ALA A 114 18.01 -0.10 3.37
C ALA A 114 16.62 -0.73 3.57
N MET A 115 15.63 0.07 3.96
CA MET A 115 14.27 -0.44 4.17
C MET A 115 13.56 -0.82 2.88
N ILE A 116 13.76 -0.03 1.82
CA ILE A 116 13.29 -0.40 0.47
C ILE A 116 13.90 -1.73 0.02
N ARG A 117 15.20 -1.96 0.27
CA ARG A 117 15.85 -3.24 -0.03
C ARG A 117 15.24 -4.37 0.80
N ARG A 118 15.03 -4.17 2.11
CA ARG A 118 14.44 -5.18 2.99
C ARG A 118 13.05 -5.63 2.50
N CYS A 119 12.15 -4.69 2.22
CA CYS A 119 10.80 -5.01 1.73
C CYS A 119 10.85 -5.79 0.41
N ARG A 120 11.74 -5.37 -0.52
CA ARG A 120 11.94 -6.09 -1.78
C ARG A 120 12.55 -7.48 -1.60
N THR A 121 13.39 -7.69 -0.60
CA THR A 121 13.94 -9.00 -0.27
C THR A 121 12.84 -9.92 0.25
N LEU A 122 11.99 -9.43 1.15
CA LEU A 122 10.83 -10.18 1.66
C LEU A 122 9.90 -10.61 0.52
N ALA A 123 9.61 -9.72 -0.43
CA ALA A 123 8.79 -10.02 -1.61
C ALA A 123 9.44 -10.98 -2.63
N ARG A 124 10.75 -11.22 -2.54
CA ARG A 124 11.44 -12.19 -3.41
C ARG A 124 11.59 -13.55 -2.74
N GLN A 125 11.74 -13.56 -1.42
CA GLN A 125 11.88 -14.77 -0.63
C GLN A 125 10.54 -15.52 -0.51
N GLY A 126 9.44 -14.78 -0.53
CA GLY A 126 8.10 -15.34 -0.62
C GLY A 126 7.25 -14.67 -1.69
N PRO A 127 6.17 -15.32 -2.15
CA PRO A 127 5.13 -14.74 -3.01
C PRO A 127 4.26 -13.71 -2.27
N MET A 128 4.90 -12.72 -1.62
CA MET A 128 4.25 -11.67 -0.85
C MET A 128 4.13 -10.39 -1.68
N GLU A 129 2.91 -9.93 -1.88
CA GLU A 129 2.64 -8.64 -2.51
C GLU A 129 2.98 -7.49 -1.56
N LEU A 130 3.62 -6.44 -2.09
CA LEU A 130 3.98 -5.26 -1.32
C LEU A 130 2.97 -4.15 -1.57
N ARG A 131 2.20 -3.81 -0.55
CA ARG A 131 1.32 -2.64 -0.55
C ARG A 131 1.80 -1.67 0.52
N VAL A 132 1.35 -0.43 0.43
CA VAL A 132 1.72 0.62 1.36
C VAL A 132 0.45 1.11 2.03
N TYR A 133 0.49 1.28 3.34
CA TYR A 133 -0.50 2.09 4.03
C TYR A 133 0.18 3.25 4.74
N GLY A 134 -0.62 4.23 5.09
CA GLY A 134 -0.17 5.46 5.71
C GLY A 134 -1.26 6.50 5.53
N SER A 135 -0.83 7.75 5.44
CA SER A 135 -1.73 8.89 5.51
C SER A 135 -1.64 9.77 4.28
N ALA A 136 -2.76 10.40 3.96
CA ALA A 136 -2.73 11.50 3.01
C ALA A 136 -1.92 12.68 3.60
N ASN A 137 -1.57 13.66 2.76
CA ASN A 137 -1.04 14.91 3.32
C ASN A 137 -2.09 15.58 4.23
N GLN A 138 -1.60 16.38 5.18
CA GLN A 138 -2.45 17.28 5.98
C GLN A 138 -3.32 18.14 5.04
N ASP A 139 -4.55 18.37 5.46
CA ASP A 139 -5.56 19.18 4.75
C ASP A 139 -5.11 20.62 4.48
N ASN A 140 -4.29 21.18 5.35
CA ASN A 140 -3.67 22.51 5.19
C ASN A 140 -2.36 22.52 4.38
N ALA A 141 -1.93 21.37 3.85
CA ALA A 141 -0.70 21.23 3.08
C ALA A 141 -0.98 21.06 1.58
N SER A 142 0.09 21.10 0.78
CA SER A 142 -0.03 20.86 -0.66
C SER A 142 -0.48 19.42 -0.94
N ASN A 143 -1.56 19.27 -1.71
CA ASN A 143 -2.07 17.97 -2.16
C ASN A 143 -1.08 17.16 -3.03
N PHE A 144 0.00 17.78 -3.51
CA PHE A 144 1.09 17.03 -4.13
C PHE A 144 1.77 16.05 -3.16
N GLY A 145 1.64 16.23 -1.85
CA GLY A 145 2.11 15.23 -0.87
C GLY A 145 1.50 13.86 -1.12
N SER A 146 0.16 13.77 -1.24
CA SER A 146 -0.55 12.51 -1.53
C SER A 146 -0.20 11.94 -2.90
N LEU A 147 -0.10 12.78 -3.93
CA LEU A 147 0.31 12.35 -5.28
C LEU A 147 1.69 11.69 -5.26
N ILE A 148 2.66 12.36 -4.62
CA ILE A 148 4.04 11.89 -4.55
C ILE A 148 4.17 10.66 -3.65
N TRP A 149 3.34 10.55 -2.61
CA TRP A 149 3.27 9.33 -1.81
C TRP A 149 2.85 8.11 -2.65
N VAL A 150 1.78 8.23 -3.44
CA VAL A 150 1.31 7.14 -4.33
C VAL A 150 2.36 6.78 -5.39
N LEU A 151 2.83 7.78 -6.15
CA LEU A 151 3.83 7.56 -7.19
C LEU A 151 5.15 7.03 -6.62
N GLY A 152 5.61 7.60 -5.51
CA GLY A 152 6.83 7.20 -4.83
C GLY A 152 6.76 5.76 -4.32
N SER A 153 5.64 5.37 -3.72
CA SER A 153 5.38 3.99 -3.28
C SER A 153 5.45 3.01 -4.45
N TYR A 154 4.78 3.33 -5.56
CA TYR A 154 4.86 2.58 -6.80
C TYR A 154 6.33 2.42 -7.26
N LEU A 155 7.08 3.51 -7.40
CA LEU A 155 8.47 3.46 -7.87
C LEU A 155 9.41 2.70 -6.90
N LYS A 156 9.08 2.67 -5.61
CA LYS A 156 9.82 1.90 -4.59
C LYS A 156 9.46 0.41 -4.60
N GLY A 157 8.38 0.01 -5.25
CA GLY A 157 8.02 -1.40 -5.48
C GLY A 157 6.65 -1.78 -4.95
N GLY A 158 5.92 -0.85 -4.34
CA GLY A 158 4.53 -1.06 -3.94
C GLY A 158 3.61 -1.22 -5.16
N SER A 159 2.57 -2.02 -4.98
CA SER A 159 1.49 -2.23 -5.96
C SER A 159 0.22 -1.45 -5.64
N ALA A 160 0.01 -1.06 -4.39
CA ALA A 160 -1.13 -0.25 -3.94
C ALA A 160 -0.74 0.69 -2.79
N CYS A 161 -1.57 1.73 -2.59
CA CYS A 161 -1.51 2.65 -1.47
C CYS A 161 -2.87 2.74 -0.80
N LEU A 162 -2.90 2.66 0.52
CA LEU A 162 -4.12 2.71 1.34
C LEU A 162 -3.98 3.81 2.40
N PRO A 163 -4.73 4.91 2.29
CA PRO A 163 -4.98 5.79 3.42
C PRO A 163 -5.66 4.99 4.54
N TRP A 164 -5.12 5.03 5.76
CA TRP A 164 -5.64 4.20 6.86
C TRP A 164 -7.05 4.63 7.32
N GLN A 165 -7.42 5.88 7.05
CA GLN A 165 -8.76 6.41 7.28
C GLN A 165 -9.26 7.11 6.02
N ALA A 166 -10.50 6.80 5.63
CA ALA A 166 -11.18 7.45 4.52
C ALA A 166 -12.37 8.30 4.97
N HIS A 167 -13.06 7.87 6.03
CA HIS A 167 -14.25 8.54 6.56
C HIS A 167 -13.87 9.52 7.67
N GLY A 168 -14.25 10.78 7.49
CA GLY A 168 -14.29 11.80 8.54
C GLY A 168 -15.69 11.95 9.12
N SER A 169 -15.80 12.79 10.14
CA SER A 169 -17.08 13.21 10.73
C SER A 169 -17.60 14.48 10.06
N ASP A 170 -18.85 14.87 10.35
CA ASP A 170 -19.41 16.16 9.93
C ASP A 170 -18.55 17.37 10.39
N LYS A 171 -17.92 17.26 11.57
CA LYS A 171 -16.97 18.27 12.10
C LYS A 171 -15.78 18.54 11.19
N CYS A 172 -15.42 17.59 10.31
CA CYS A 172 -14.32 17.77 9.36
C CYS A 172 -14.58 18.90 8.35
N LEU A 173 -15.85 19.29 8.15
CA LEU A 173 -16.22 20.40 7.28
C LEU A 173 -15.87 21.77 7.88
N ASP A 174 -15.72 21.86 9.20
CA ASP A 174 -15.41 23.10 9.91
C ASP A 174 -13.92 23.20 10.24
N ASP A 175 -13.35 22.15 10.85
CA ASP A 175 -12.02 22.18 11.46
C ASP A 175 -11.00 21.24 10.81
N GLY A 176 -11.38 20.64 9.67
CA GLY A 176 -10.65 19.50 9.11
C GLY A 176 -10.69 18.27 10.02
N ASP A 177 -9.90 17.24 9.70
CA ASP A 177 -9.88 15.99 10.49
C ASP A 177 -8.78 16.00 11.57
N SER A 178 -8.60 17.15 12.21
CA SER A 178 -7.48 17.45 13.13
C SER A 178 -7.41 16.50 14.33
N ALA A 179 -8.53 15.92 14.77
CA ALA A 179 -8.61 14.99 15.89
C ALA A 179 -7.77 13.70 15.71
N VAL A 180 -7.51 13.30 14.46
CA VAL A 180 -6.78 12.07 14.11
C VAL A 180 -5.71 12.32 13.04
N GLY A 181 -5.15 13.53 13.03
CA GLY A 181 -4.00 13.89 12.18
C GLY A 181 -4.38 14.36 10.78
N GLY A 182 -5.66 14.64 10.51
CA GLY A 182 -6.13 15.22 9.27
C GLY A 182 -6.28 14.20 8.16
N ASN A 183 -6.78 12.97 8.40
CA ASN A 183 -6.80 11.91 7.39
C ASN A 183 -8.16 11.64 6.73
N GLY A 184 -9.26 12.19 7.25
CA GLY A 184 -10.58 12.09 6.67
C GLY A 184 -10.59 12.62 5.24
N LEU A 185 -11.02 11.79 4.29
CA LEU A 185 -11.08 12.10 2.86
C LEU A 185 -12.52 12.30 2.37
N LEU A 186 -13.50 11.81 3.14
CA LEU A 186 -14.92 11.83 2.86
C LEU A 186 -15.65 12.25 4.13
N ALA A 187 -16.45 13.32 4.07
CA ALA A 187 -17.31 13.78 5.16
C ALA A 187 -18.80 13.66 4.76
N PRO A 188 -19.74 13.52 5.72
CA PRO A 188 -21.17 13.60 5.43
C PRO A 188 -21.52 14.88 4.66
N GLY A 189 -22.45 14.78 3.70
CA GLY A 189 -22.78 15.89 2.80
C GLY A 189 -24.07 16.64 3.13
N ASP A 190 -24.74 16.30 4.23
CA ASP A 190 -26.09 16.78 4.56
C ASP A 190 -26.19 18.31 4.57
N ARG A 191 -25.14 19.01 5.03
CA ARG A 191 -25.05 20.48 5.05
C ARG A 191 -25.14 21.14 3.68
N PHE A 192 -24.88 20.38 2.61
CA PHE A 192 -24.90 20.85 1.23
C PHE A 192 -25.98 20.15 0.38
N GLY A 193 -26.83 19.33 0.98
CA GLY A 193 -27.81 18.52 0.24
C GLY A 193 -27.17 17.38 -0.58
N GLU A 194 -25.98 16.93 -0.19
CA GLU A 194 -25.23 15.87 -0.87
C GLU A 194 -25.08 14.63 0.03
N VAL A 195 -24.82 13.45 -0.56
CA VAL A 195 -24.58 12.23 0.23
C VAL A 195 -23.23 12.28 0.94
N VAL A 196 -22.22 12.84 0.27
CA VAL A 196 -20.85 12.90 0.77
C VAL A 196 -20.12 14.08 0.14
N VAL A 197 -19.30 14.76 0.93
CA VAL A 197 -18.33 15.74 0.45
C VAL A 197 -16.95 15.09 0.44
N ALA A 198 -16.31 15.09 -0.72
CA ALA A 198 -14.98 14.52 -0.89
C ALA A 198 -13.89 15.60 -0.86
N ASP A 199 -12.80 15.32 -0.16
CA ASP A 199 -11.64 16.19 -0.08
C ASP A 199 -10.86 16.22 -1.41
N MET A 200 -10.28 17.37 -1.76
CA MET A 200 -9.43 17.53 -2.95
C MET A 200 -8.22 16.59 -2.99
N ARG A 201 -7.76 16.08 -1.85
CA ARG A 201 -6.74 15.03 -1.73
C ARG A 201 -7.14 13.75 -2.47
N MET A 202 -8.43 13.43 -2.59
CA MET A 202 -8.91 12.31 -3.42
C MET A 202 -8.52 12.48 -4.89
N LYS A 203 -8.58 13.71 -5.43
CA LYS A 203 -8.12 13.98 -6.81
C LYS A 203 -6.61 13.81 -6.91
N ALA A 204 -5.85 14.20 -5.90
CA ALA A 204 -4.40 14.03 -5.90
C ALA A 204 -3.96 12.56 -5.77
N LEU A 205 -4.65 11.76 -4.96
CA LEU A 205 -4.46 10.30 -4.87
C LEU A 205 -4.71 9.65 -6.24
N ARG A 206 -5.83 9.99 -6.89
CA ARG A 206 -6.15 9.53 -8.26
C ARG A 206 -5.07 9.95 -9.26
N ASP A 207 -4.61 11.20 -9.21
CA ASP A 207 -3.56 11.69 -10.11
C ASP A 207 -2.23 10.94 -9.92
N GLY A 208 -1.89 10.59 -8.67
CA GLY A 208 -0.74 9.74 -8.36
C GLY A 208 -0.89 8.32 -8.90
N GLU A 209 -2.08 7.74 -8.78
CA GLU A 209 -2.43 6.41 -9.31
C GLU A 209 -2.34 6.38 -10.85
N GLN A 210 -2.90 7.37 -11.54
CA GLN A 210 -2.78 7.50 -12.98
C GLN A 210 -1.33 7.64 -13.47
N LEU A 211 -0.50 8.42 -12.78
CA LEU A 211 0.93 8.53 -13.10
C LEU A 211 1.68 7.21 -12.87
N ALA A 212 1.33 6.49 -11.82
CA ALA A 212 1.84 5.14 -11.58
C ALA A 212 1.44 4.18 -12.72
N GLN A 213 0.21 4.25 -13.22
CA GLN A 213 -0.22 3.48 -14.40
C GLN A 213 0.53 3.88 -15.67
N TYR A 214 0.80 5.16 -15.88
CA TYR A 214 1.61 5.61 -17.02
C TYR A 214 3.02 5.02 -16.95
N CYS A 215 3.64 5.05 -15.76
CA CYS A 215 4.91 4.38 -15.53
C CYS A 215 4.84 2.87 -15.80
N ARG A 216 3.73 2.20 -15.46
CA ARG A 216 3.50 0.77 -15.76
C ARG A 216 3.45 0.51 -17.26
N LEU A 217 2.71 1.32 -18.00
CA LEU A 217 2.57 1.20 -19.45
C LEU A 217 3.91 1.43 -20.17
N VAL A 218 4.65 2.48 -19.79
CA VAL A 218 6.01 2.72 -20.28
C VAL A 218 6.92 1.55 -19.92
N GLY A 219 6.87 1.07 -18.68
CA GLY A 219 7.65 -0.08 -18.23
C GLY A 219 7.41 -1.33 -19.08
N ARG A 220 6.15 -1.67 -19.35
CA ARG A 220 5.79 -2.79 -20.24
C ARG A 220 6.26 -2.57 -21.67
N ARG A 221 6.07 -1.37 -22.22
CA ARG A 221 6.42 -1.05 -23.61
C ARG A 221 7.91 -1.18 -23.90
N TYR A 222 8.74 -0.71 -22.97
CA TYR A 222 10.19 -0.61 -23.10
C TYR A 222 10.96 -1.67 -22.31
N GLY A 223 10.27 -2.58 -21.62
CA GLY A 223 10.92 -3.63 -20.80
C GLY A 223 11.66 -3.07 -19.58
N LEU A 224 11.21 -1.94 -19.02
CA LEU A 224 11.84 -1.31 -17.86
C LEU A 224 11.27 -1.87 -16.55
N ASN A 225 12.16 -2.20 -15.62
CA ASN A 225 11.77 -2.56 -14.26
C ASN A 225 11.53 -1.31 -13.40
N ARG A 226 10.98 -1.50 -12.18
CA ARG A 226 10.68 -0.40 -11.24
C ARG A 226 11.91 0.45 -10.87
N ARG A 227 13.11 -0.14 -10.82
CA ARG A 227 14.35 0.60 -10.50
C ARG A 227 14.72 1.55 -11.64
N GLN A 228 14.62 1.09 -12.89
CA GLN A 228 14.87 1.90 -14.08
C GLN A 228 13.82 3.01 -14.21
N LEU A 229 12.53 2.69 -14.02
CA LEU A 229 11.47 3.70 -14.00
C LEU A 229 11.69 4.75 -12.92
N ARG A 230 12.12 4.34 -11.71
CA ARG A 230 12.44 5.29 -10.63
C ARG A 230 13.57 6.25 -11.03
N ALA A 231 14.64 5.74 -11.65
CA ALA A 231 15.74 6.59 -12.13
C ALA A 231 15.27 7.57 -13.22
N MET A 232 14.46 7.08 -14.17
CA MET A 232 13.87 7.91 -15.23
C MET A 232 12.98 9.03 -14.67
N VAL A 233 12.08 8.70 -13.73
CA VAL A 233 11.21 9.70 -13.10
C VAL A 233 12.01 10.69 -12.26
N ALA A 234 13.02 10.23 -11.51
CA ALA A 234 13.88 11.11 -10.72
C ALA A 234 14.67 12.12 -11.59
N ALA A 235 15.07 11.73 -12.79
CA ALA A 235 15.72 12.63 -13.75
C ALA A 235 14.74 13.68 -14.31
N ALA A 236 13.50 13.29 -14.61
CA ALA A 236 12.48 14.19 -15.16
C ALA A 236 11.83 15.10 -14.10
N MET A 237 11.73 14.62 -12.87
CA MET A 237 11.15 15.30 -11.73
C MET A 237 12.03 15.00 -10.51
N PRO A 238 12.99 15.88 -10.17
CA PRO A 238 13.84 15.68 -9.00
C PRO A 238 13.01 15.83 -7.72
N ILE A 239 12.46 14.72 -7.25
CA ILE A 239 11.74 14.64 -5.97
C ILE A 239 12.79 14.53 -4.86
N ARG A 240 13.07 15.63 -4.16
CA ARG A 240 13.80 15.56 -2.89
C ARG A 240 12.81 15.16 -1.80
N ALA A 241 12.77 13.89 -1.41
CA ALA A 241 11.99 13.45 -0.25
C ALA A 241 12.85 13.62 1.01
N GLY A 242 12.29 14.23 2.05
CA GLY A 242 12.87 14.30 3.39
C GLY A 242 11.95 13.60 4.39
N THR A 243 12.53 13.06 5.46
CA THR A 243 11.77 12.71 6.67
C THR A 243 11.75 13.93 7.57
N ALA A 244 10.63 14.26 8.21
CA ALA A 244 10.66 15.23 9.31
C ALA A 244 11.63 14.72 10.40
N GLY A 245 12.35 15.63 11.08
CA GLY A 245 13.11 15.26 12.28
C GLY A 245 12.15 14.65 13.31
N GLY A 246 12.44 13.45 13.81
CA GLY A 246 11.57 12.71 14.74
C GLY A 246 10.66 11.64 14.10
N ALA A 247 10.81 11.34 12.80
CA ALA A 247 10.13 10.21 12.15
C ALA A 247 10.56 8.86 12.76
N SER A 248 9.74 8.27 13.63
CA SER A 248 9.92 6.92 14.17
C SER A 248 8.99 5.92 13.45
N ALA A 249 9.18 4.63 13.71
CA ALA A 249 8.31 3.57 13.16
C ALA A 249 6.84 3.71 13.57
N ASP A 250 6.54 4.52 14.59
CA ASP A 250 5.20 4.78 15.11
C ASP A 250 4.51 5.99 14.45
N ASN A 251 5.23 6.75 13.62
CA ASN A 251 4.71 7.97 12.98
C ASN A 251 4.43 7.73 11.49
N ALA A 252 3.24 7.20 11.20
CA ALA A 252 2.75 6.98 9.84
C ALA A 252 2.69 8.26 8.98
N ASP A 253 2.71 9.44 9.61
CA ASP A 253 2.51 10.75 8.95
C ASP A 253 3.82 11.48 8.60
N ALA A 254 4.99 10.88 8.83
CA ALA A 254 6.26 11.63 8.88
C ALA A 254 6.92 11.94 7.51
N LEU A 255 6.29 11.61 6.39
CA LEU A 255 6.83 11.86 5.04
C LEU A 255 6.64 13.31 4.62
N ARG A 256 7.73 14.07 4.45
CA ARG A 256 7.72 15.41 3.86
C ARG A 256 8.37 15.41 2.48
N PHE A 257 7.61 15.69 1.44
CA PHE A 257 8.16 15.86 0.10
C PHE A 257 8.59 17.31 -0.12
N ALA A 258 9.76 17.56 -0.71
CA ALA A 258 10.13 18.89 -1.17
C ALA A 258 9.10 19.42 -2.17
N ARG A 259 9.03 20.75 -2.30
CA ARG A 259 8.06 21.48 -3.13
C ARG A 259 8.12 21.05 -4.60
N VAL A 260 7.36 20.02 -4.96
CA VAL A 260 7.06 19.64 -6.34
C VAL A 260 6.11 20.69 -6.91
N LYS A 261 6.39 21.18 -8.11
CA LYS A 261 5.58 22.20 -8.79
C LYS A 261 4.60 21.55 -9.76
N ALA A 262 3.43 22.16 -9.93
CA ALA A 262 2.37 21.64 -10.80
C ALA A 262 2.85 21.35 -12.23
N TRP A 263 3.67 22.24 -12.79
CA TRP A 263 4.20 22.07 -14.15
C TRP A 263 5.17 20.89 -14.27
N GLN A 264 5.87 20.50 -13.20
CA GLN A 264 6.75 19.31 -13.21
C GLN A 264 5.92 18.04 -13.32
N VAL A 265 4.80 17.97 -12.60
CA VAL A 265 3.84 16.87 -12.69
C VAL A 265 3.22 16.79 -14.08
N ALA A 266 2.80 17.94 -14.64
CA ALA A 266 2.24 18.01 -15.98
C ALA A 266 3.27 17.63 -17.07
N ALA A 267 4.52 18.09 -16.95
CA ALA A 267 5.61 17.71 -17.85
C ALA A 267 5.90 16.20 -17.79
N LEU A 268 5.97 15.63 -16.59
CA LEU A 268 6.14 14.19 -16.40
C LEU A 268 5.00 13.41 -17.05
N ARG A 269 3.74 13.83 -16.82
CA ARG A 269 2.56 13.19 -17.41
C ARG A 269 2.62 13.19 -18.94
N ARG A 270 2.94 14.33 -19.55
CA ARG A 270 3.08 14.47 -21.00
C ARG A 270 4.20 13.59 -21.56
N GLY A 271 5.39 13.66 -20.96
CA GLY A 271 6.52 12.83 -21.42
C GLY A 271 6.24 11.33 -21.32
N LEU A 272 5.58 10.87 -20.26
CA LEU A 272 5.14 9.48 -20.14
C LEU A 272 4.08 9.12 -21.21
N ALA A 273 3.10 10.00 -21.44
CA ALA A 273 2.07 9.78 -22.47
C ALA A 273 2.68 9.67 -23.87
N GLU A 274 3.61 10.57 -24.22
CA GLU A 274 4.34 10.54 -25.48
C GLU A 274 5.09 9.21 -25.66
N LEU A 275 5.78 8.73 -24.62
CA LEU A 275 6.44 7.42 -24.64
C LEU A 275 5.46 6.27 -24.84
N ILE A 276 4.24 6.35 -24.29
CA ILE A 276 3.21 5.32 -24.45
C ILE A 276 2.73 5.25 -25.91
N VAL A 277 2.43 6.40 -26.51
CA VAL A 277 1.82 6.47 -27.86
C VAL A 277 2.85 6.41 -29.00
N ARG A 278 4.10 6.80 -28.75
CA ARG A 278 5.17 6.82 -29.78
C ARG A 278 5.34 5.43 -30.39
N LYS A 279 5.25 5.32 -31.73
CA LYS A 279 5.50 4.06 -32.45
C LYS A 279 6.83 3.45 -32.02
N LYS A 280 6.81 2.17 -31.66
CA LYS A 280 8.02 1.44 -31.27
C LYS A 280 8.92 1.40 -32.50
N ALA A 281 10.11 2.00 -32.44
CA ALA A 281 11.10 1.84 -33.50
C ALA A 281 11.34 0.33 -33.71
N ALA A 282 11.41 -0.09 -34.97
CA ALA A 282 11.73 -1.47 -35.30
C ALA A 282 12.99 -1.88 -34.53
N ARG A 283 12.90 -2.97 -33.77
CA ARG A 283 14.03 -3.47 -33.01
C ARG A 283 15.10 -3.82 -34.03
N ALA A 284 16.25 -3.12 -34.03
CA ALA A 284 17.36 -3.47 -34.90
C ALA A 284 17.65 -4.95 -34.71
N LYS A 285 17.61 -5.73 -35.79
CA LYS A 285 17.98 -7.15 -35.75
C LYS A 285 19.36 -7.20 -35.13
N ARG A 286 19.50 -7.93 -34.01
CA ARG A 286 20.81 -8.26 -33.47
C ARG A 286 21.59 -8.90 -34.62
N PRO A 287 22.79 -8.39 -34.99
CA PRO A 287 23.61 -9.09 -35.96
C PRO A 287 23.84 -10.51 -35.44
N ALA A 288 23.74 -11.48 -36.36
CA ALA A 288 23.98 -12.88 -36.04
C ALA A 288 25.33 -13.01 -35.32
N PRO A 289 25.43 -13.87 -34.29
CA PRO A 289 26.72 -14.13 -33.68
C PRO A 289 27.68 -14.59 -34.77
N VAL A 290 28.76 -13.84 -34.96
CA VAL A 290 29.86 -14.23 -35.84
C VAL A 290 30.48 -15.46 -35.18
N GLY A 291 30.33 -16.61 -35.83
CA GLY A 291 30.90 -17.87 -35.36
C GLY A 291 32.40 -17.74 -35.14
N ARG A 292 32.86 -18.24 -34.00
CA ARG A 292 34.24 -18.63 -33.77
C ARG A 292 34.23 -20.09 -33.35
#